data_AF-A0A8T5TVC5-F1
#
_entry.id   AF-A0A8T5TVC5-F1
#
_cell.length_a   1.000
_cell.length_b   1.000
_cell.length_c   1.000
_cell.angle_alpha   90.00
_cell.angle_beta   90.00
_cell.angle_gamma   90.00
#
_symmetry.space_group_name_H-M   'P 1'
#
loop_
_entity.id
_entity.type
_entity.pdbx_description
1 polymer ?
#
loop_
_entity_poly.entity_id
_entity_poly.type
_entity_poly.pdbx_seq_one_letter_code
_entity_poly.pdbx_strand_id
1 'polypeptide(L)' 'FSALAGGDDEYKTLNENDKVEFEVTEGQKGPQASNVVVTEKAPPQLDSYSRGGGGGRRNRY' A
#
# COMPACT_ATOMS: atom_id res chain seq x y z
N PHE A 1 -11.99 -23.49 21.43
CA PHE A 1 -11.43 -22.12 21.30
C PHE A 1 -10.38 -22.16 20.20
N SER A 2 -10.75 -21.74 18.99
CA SER A 2 -9.81 -21.65 17.86
C SER A 2 -9.21 -20.25 17.85
N ALA A 3 -8.02 -20.10 18.43
CA ALA A 3 -7.17 -18.96 18.13
C ALA A 3 -6.50 -19.28 16.79
N LEU A 4 -7.19 -18.98 15.70
CA LEU A 4 -6.52 -18.82 14.41
C LEU A 4 -5.60 -17.62 14.58
N ALA A 5 -4.33 -17.90 14.92
CA ALA A 5 -3.25 -16.96 14.67
C ALA A 5 -3.33 -16.66 13.17
N GLY A 6 -3.93 -15.51 12.84
CA GLY A 6 -3.96 -14.99 11.49
C GLY A 6 -2.52 -14.98 11.02
N GLY A 7 -2.27 -15.78 9.98
CA GLY A 7 -0.93 -16.15 9.56
C GLY A 7 -0.07 -14.92 9.29
N ASP A 8 1.12 -14.93 9.86
CA ASP A 8 2.21 -13.98 9.61
C ASP A 8 2.75 -14.05 8.15
N ASP A 9 1.99 -14.65 7.23
CA ASP A 9 2.23 -14.67 5.79
C ASP A 9 1.53 -13.48 5.10
N GLU A 10 1.48 -12.33 5.77
CA GLU A 10 1.14 -11.08 5.11
C GLU A 10 2.26 -10.82 4.10
N TYR A 11 1.99 -11.16 2.83
CA TYR A 11 2.92 -10.92 1.73
C TYR A 11 3.41 -9.48 1.83
N LYS A 12 4.71 -9.31 2.10
CA LYS A 12 5.33 -7.99 2.20
C LYS A 12 5.40 -7.39 0.80
N THR A 13 4.34 -6.72 0.40
CA THR A 13 4.29 -5.97 -0.85
C THR A 13 4.76 -4.53 -0.62
N LEU A 14 5.28 -3.93 -1.69
CA LEU A 14 5.59 -2.51 -1.74
C LEU A 14 4.48 -1.82 -2.52
N ASN A 15 4.07 -0.64 -2.06
CA ASN A 15 3.15 0.18 -2.83
C ASN A 15 3.93 1.01 -3.85
N GLU A 16 3.24 1.44 -4.91
CA GLU A 16 3.80 2.41 -5.83
C GLU A 16 4.14 3.71 -5.09
N ASN A 17 5.32 4.26 -5.38
CA ASN A 17 5.89 5.46 -4.74
C ASN A 17 6.36 5.28 -3.29
N ASP A 18 6.36 4.06 -2.73
CA ASP A 18 7.09 3.79 -1.49
C ASP A 18 8.60 4.01 -1.73
N LYS A 19 9.25 4.73 -0.82
CA LYS A 19 10.72 4.83 -0.83
C LYS A 19 11.29 3.71 0.02
N VAL A 20 12.30 3.03 -0.53
CA VAL A 20 12.89 1.86 0.09
C VAL A 20 14.42 1.94 0.11
N GLU A 21 15.01 1.31 1.11
CA GLU A 21 16.42 0.95 1.16
C GLU A 21 16.54 -0.56 0.95
N PHE A 22 17.57 -0.97 0.20
CA PHE A 22 17.83 -2.37 -0.11
C PHE A 22 19.30 -2.59 -0.47
N GLU A 23 19.72 -3.84 -0.39
CA GLU A 23 21.05 -4.28 -0.84
C GLU A 23 20.93 -4.99 -2.18
N VAL A 24 21.82 -4.69 -3.12
CA VAL A 24 21.89 -5.37 -4.42
C VAL A 24 22.71 -6.64 -4.27
N THR A 25 22.13 -7.77 -4.68
CA THR A 25 22.83 -9.07 -4.76
C THR A 25 22.64 -9.69 -6.13
N GLU A 26 23.53 -10.58 -6.55
CA GLU A 26 23.34 -11.33 -7.80
C GLU A 26 22.36 -12.48 -7.60
N GLY A 27 21.34 -12.56 -8.45
CA GLY A 27 20.31 -13.59 -8.44
C GLY A 27 20.23 -14.37 -9.76
N GLN A 28 19.35 -15.37 -9.80
CA GLN A 28 19.19 -16.24 -10.98
C GLN A 28 18.76 -15.49 -12.26
N LYS A 29 18.17 -14.30 -12.09
CA LYS A 29 17.68 -13.44 -13.18
C LYS A 29 18.48 -12.13 -13.31
N GLY A 30 19.69 -12.09 -12.75
CA GLY A 30 20.52 -10.89 -12.64
C GLY A 30 20.39 -10.21 -11.27
N PRO A 31 20.74 -8.92 -11.17
CA PRO A 31 20.70 -8.19 -9.90
C PRO A 31 19.32 -8.22 -9.26
N GLN A 32 19.26 -8.61 -7.99
CA GLN A 32 18.05 -8.68 -7.16
C GLN A 32 18.22 -7.85 -5.88
N ALA A 33 17.12 -7.33 -5.37
CA ALA A 33 17.10 -6.63 -4.08
C ALA A 33 17.00 -7.63 -2.91
N SER A 34 17.78 -7.39 -1.87
CA SER A 34 17.78 -8.13 -0.61
C SER A 34 17.61 -7.16 0.57
N ASN A 35 17.15 -7.67 1.71
CA ASN A 35 16.96 -6.87 2.94
C ASN A 35 16.14 -5.58 2.72
N VAL A 36 15.04 -5.67 1.97
CA VAL A 36 14.24 -4.50 1.57
C VAL A 36 13.48 -3.93 2.77
N VAL A 37 13.68 -2.63 3.04
CA VAL A 37 13.02 -1.88 4.11
C VAL A 37 12.40 -0.61 3.55
N VAL A 38 11.15 -0.33 3.93
CA VAL A 38 10.47 0.92 3.56
C VAL A 38 10.91 2.03 4.49
N THR A 39 11.53 3.07 3.94
CA THR A 39 11.98 4.24 4.72
C THR A 39 10.91 5.32 4.78
N GLU A 40 10.10 5.44 3.73
CA GLU A 40 8.98 6.39 3.68
C GLU A 40 7.80 5.73 2.95
N LYS A 41 6.65 5.66 3.63
CA LYS A 41 5.41 5.19 3.02
C LYS A 41 4.87 6.26 2.07
N ALA A 42 4.45 5.85 0.88
CA ALA A 42 3.77 6.73 -0.04
C ALA A 42 2.61 7.43 0.69
N PRO A 43 2.38 8.74 0.43
CA PRO A 43 1.19 9.40 0.97
C PRO A 43 -0.03 8.58 0.57
N PRO A 44 -1.02 8.43 1.47
CA PRO A 44 -2.24 7.71 1.11
C PRO A 44 -2.77 8.31 -0.18
N GLN A 45 -2.91 7.49 -1.22
CA GLN A 45 -3.61 7.89 -2.43
C GLN A 45 -5.03 8.23 -1.99
N LEU A 46 -5.24 9.51 -1.69
CA LEU A 46 -6.54 10.13 -1.57
C LEU A 46 -7.11 10.14 -2.99
N ASP A 47 -7.48 8.97 -3.49
CA ASP A 47 -8.44 8.85 -4.56
C ASP A 47 -9.70 9.56 -4.05
N SER A 48 -9.82 10.83 -4.40
CA SER A 48 -11.00 11.55 -4.91
C SER A 48 -12.45 11.03 -4.69
N TYR A 49 -12.77 10.12 -3.76
CA TYR A 49 -14.15 9.71 -3.45
C TYR A 49 -14.91 10.72 -2.59
N SER A 50 -14.29 11.82 -2.14
CA SER A 50 -15.03 12.96 -1.55
C SER A 50 -15.73 13.85 -2.60
N ARG A 51 -15.75 13.47 -3.87
CA ARG A 51 -16.74 14.01 -4.84
C ARG A 51 -18.07 13.24 -4.81
N GLY A 52 -18.42 12.66 -3.66
CA GLY A 52 -19.75 12.16 -3.33
C GLY A 52 -20.39 12.98 -2.20
N GLY A 53 -20.27 14.31 -2.23
CA GLY A 53 -20.85 15.21 -1.21
C GLY A 53 -22.10 15.91 -1.74
N GLY A 54 -23.25 15.53 -1.20
CA GLY A 54 -24.59 15.91 -1.66
C GLY A 54 -24.85 17.41 -1.87
N GLY A 55 -25.61 17.68 -2.92
CA GLY A 55 -26.12 19.01 -3.25
C GLY A 55 -27.43 18.99 -4.03
N GLY A 56 -28.23 17.93 -3.89
CA GLY A 56 -29.61 17.88 -4.42
C GLY A 56 -30.50 18.82 -3.63
N ARG A 57 -30.38 20.12 -3.91
CA ARG A 57 -31.26 21.15 -3.36
C ARG A 57 -32.65 20.95 -3.94
N ARG A 58 -33.50 20.41 -3.07
CA ARG A 58 -34.95 20.34 -3.21
C ARG A 58 -35.46 21.76 -3.42
N ASN A 59 -35.94 22.09 -4.62
CA ASN A 59 -36.86 23.22 -4.74
C ASN A 59 -38.26 22.72 -4.41
N ARG A 60 -38.72 23.21 -3.25
CA ARG A 60 -40.09 23.12 -2.77
C ARG A 60 -40.82 24.36 -3.31
N TYR A 61 -42.09 24.13 -3.71
CA TYR A 61 -43.09 25.07 -4.24
C TYR A 61 -43.02 25.37 -5.73
#